data_AF-A0A1Z5L1I1-F1
#
_entry.id   AF-A0A1Z5L1I1-F1
#
_cell.length_a   1.000
_cell.length_b   1.000
_cell.length_c   1.000
_cell.angle_alpha   90.00
_cell.angle_beta   90.00
_cell.angle_gamma   90.00
#
_symmetry.space_group_name_H-M   'P 1'
#
loop_
_entity.id
_entity.type
_entity.pdbx_description
1 polymer ?
#
loop_
_entity_poly.entity_id
_entity_poly.type
_entity_poly.pdbx_seq_one_letter_code
_entity_poly.pdbx_strand_id
1 'polypeptide(L)'
;MICRYCYQTVPGVEHVCERNASCQVNSSPRQRYLAQCTVRPNITCLGRRTFFKNHLCNWTRGYSWKTALLLSVLLGGFGADRFYLGMWQEGIGKLFSFGGLGVWTLVDVVLVATGYLGPADGSLYLD
;
A
#
# COMPACT_ATOMS: atom_id res chain seq x y z
N MET A 1 31.84 -2.87 29.60
CA MET A 1 30.43 -2.47 29.33
C MET A 1 30.44 -1.35 28.31
N ILE A 2 29.64 -1.43 27.26
CA ILE A 2 29.56 -0.39 26.22
C ILE A 2 28.49 0.61 26.66
N CYS A 3 28.89 1.86 26.93
CA CYS A 3 27.98 2.97 27.18
C CYS A 3 27.48 3.51 25.83
N ARG A 4 26.18 3.38 25.53
CA ARG A 4 25.58 3.88 24.29
C ARG A 4 24.25 4.60 24.53
N TYR A 5 23.94 5.58 23.70
CA TYR A 5 22.65 6.29 23.77
C TYR A 5 21.53 5.46 23.14
N CYS A 6 20.30 5.65 23.63
CA CYS A 6 19.14 4.88 23.17
C CYS A 6 18.86 5.00 21.66
N TYR A 7 19.14 6.16 21.04
CA TYR A 7 18.96 6.37 19.60
C TYR A 7 20.02 5.69 18.72
N GLN A 8 21.13 5.23 19.31
CA GLN A 8 22.23 4.52 18.62
C GLN A 8 22.05 2.99 18.64
N THR A 9 20.95 2.50 19.21
CA THR A 9 20.66 1.06 19.27
C THR A 9 20.34 0.48 17.90
N VAL A 10 20.45 -0.83 17.75
CA VAL A 10 20.23 -1.55 16.48
C VAL A 10 18.74 -1.82 16.26
N PRO A 11 18.16 -1.48 15.08
CA PRO A 11 16.74 -1.70 14.79
C PRO A 11 16.39 -3.19 14.72
N GLY A 12 15.22 -3.57 15.23
CA GLY A 12 14.67 -4.94 15.21
C GLY A 12 15.10 -5.78 16.41
N VAL A 13 16.39 -5.73 16.78
CA VAL A 13 16.95 -6.47 17.93
C VAL A 13 16.86 -5.68 19.23
N GLU A 14 17.29 -4.42 19.24
CA GLU A 14 17.41 -3.62 20.47
C GLU A 14 16.25 -2.63 20.62
N HIS A 15 15.73 -2.10 19.51
CA HIS A 15 14.55 -1.23 19.49
C HIS A 15 13.55 -1.62 18.40
N VAL A 16 12.29 -1.28 18.62
CA VAL A 16 11.18 -1.50 17.69
C VAL A 16 10.60 -0.14 17.30
N CYS A 17 10.37 0.06 16.00
CA CYS A 17 9.74 1.26 15.47
C CYS A 17 8.30 0.97 15.06
N GLU A 18 7.41 1.91 15.33
CA GLU A 18 6.02 1.82 14.93
C GLU A 18 5.88 1.98 13.41
N ARG A 19 5.01 1.15 12.82
CA ARG A 19 4.72 1.19 11.39
C ARG A 19 3.57 2.16 11.16
N ASN A 20 3.73 3.06 10.20
CA ASN A 20 2.67 3.97 9.80
C ASN A 20 1.98 3.46 8.53
N ALA A 21 0.67 3.20 8.61
CA ALA A 21 -0.16 2.79 7.47
C ALA A 21 -0.66 3.97 6.62
N SER A 22 -0.44 5.21 7.08
CA SER A 22 -0.86 6.43 6.38
C SER A 22 0.10 6.88 5.27
N CYS A 23 1.18 6.14 5.03
CA CYS A 23 2.12 6.42 3.93
C CYS A 23 1.98 5.36 2.84
N GLN A 24 2.38 5.71 1.60
CA GLN A 24 2.35 4.79 0.46
C GLN A 24 3.73 4.64 -0.18
N VAL A 25 4.13 3.40 -0.48
CA VAL A 25 5.42 3.10 -1.14
C VAL A 25 5.55 3.71 -2.53
N ASN A 26 4.43 3.86 -3.23
CA ASN A 26 4.42 4.25 -4.64
C ASN A 26 4.38 5.77 -4.90
N SER A 27 4.50 6.57 -3.84
CA SER A 27 4.76 8.01 -4.01
C SER A 27 6.09 8.22 -4.74
N SER A 28 6.12 9.15 -5.71
CA SER A 28 7.35 9.56 -6.40
C SER A 28 7.60 11.05 -6.13
N PRO A 29 8.64 11.41 -5.35
CA PRO A 29 9.63 10.55 -4.69
C PRO A 29 9.07 9.74 -3.49
N ARG A 30 9.71 8.61 -3.15
CA ARG A 30 9.27 7.70 -2.07
C ARG A 30 9.12 8.44 -0.74
N GLN A 31 7.91 8.43 -0.19
CA GLN A 31 7.57 9.13 1.04
C GLN A 31 8.39 8.63 2.23
N ARG A 32 8.84 9.57 3.05
CA ARG A 32 9.45 9.32 4.37
C ARG A 32 8.42 9.62 5.46
N TYR A 33 8.46 8.86 6.53
CA TYR A 33 7.61 9.09 7.69
C TYR A 33 8.44 9.09 8.97
N LEU A 34 8.01 9.93 9.91
CA LEU A 34 8.57 9.99 11.25
C LEU A 34 8.02 8.81 12.06
N ALA A 35 8.85 7.80 12.32
CA ALA A 35 8.49 6.64 13.13
C ALA A 35 8.84 6.90 14.60
N GLN A 36 7.93 6.57 15.50
CA GLN A 36 8.22 6.50 16.93
C GLN A 36 8.87 5.15 17.23
N CYS A 37 10.10 5.17 17.74
CA CYS A 37 10.89 3.99 18.06
C CYS A 37 11.08 3.88 19.57
N THR A 38 10.95 2.66 20.09
CA THR A 38 11.02 2.33 21.51
C THR A 38 12.06 1.24 21.76
N VAL A 39 12.94 1.46 22.74
CA VAL A 39 13.98 0.49 23.12
C VAL A 39 13.40 -0.61 24.01
N ARG A 40 13.71 -1.88 23.72
CA ARG A 40 13.28 -3.04 24.52
C ARG A 40 13.74 -2.93 25.98
N PRO A 41 12.96 -3.42 26.96
CA PRO A 41 13.27 -3.24 28.39
C PRO A 41 14.61 -3.87 28.80
N ASN A 42 15.02 -4.96 28.15
CA ASN A 42 16.25 -5.70 28.46
C ASN A 42 17.55 -5.00 28.00
N ILE A 43 17.45 -3.86 27.30
CA ILE A 43 18.61 -3.10 26.84
C ILE A 43 18.79 -1.85 27.71
N THR A 44 19.95 -1.76 28.34
CA THR A 44 20.39 -0.59 29.10
C THR A 44 21.00 0.43 28.15
N CYS A 45 20.41 1.62 28.08
CA CYS A 45 20.87 2.71 27.21
C CYS A 45 20.68 4.06 27.93
N LEU A 46 21.44 5.07 27.51
CA LEU A 46 21.39 6.40 28.08
C LEU A 46 20.41 7.30 27.32
N GLY A 47 19.66 8.12 28.07
CA GLY A 47 18.73 9.11 27.53
C GLY A 47 17.28 8.60 27.43
N ARG A 48 16.51 9.22 26.53
CA ARG A 48 15.08 8.90 26.35
C ARG A 48 14.92 7.57 25.61
N ARG A 49 14.14 6.65 26.16
CA ARG A 49 13.88 5.31 25.58
C ARG A 49 12.96 5.34 24.36
N THR A 50 12.19 6.42 24.20
CA THR A 50 11.36 6.69 23.04
C THR A 50 11.97 7.82 22.22
N PHE A 51 12.20 7.58 20.93
CA PHE A 51 12.82 8.54 20.03
C PHE A 51 12.18 8.48 18.64
N PHE A 52 12.27 9.57 17.90
CA PHE A 52 11.75 9.65 16.54
C PHE A 52 12.86 9.40 15.53
N LYS A 53 12.58 8.59 14.50
CA LYS A 53 13.52 8.31 13.42
C LYS A 53 12.81 8.39 12.07
N ASN A 54 13.47 8.96 11.08
CA ASN A 54 12.91 9.10 9.75
C ASN A 54 13.13 7.79 8.97
N HIS A 55 12.04 7.11 8.60
CA HIS A 55 12.08 5.85 7.86
C HIS A 55 11.42 6.00 6.48
N LEU A 56 11.89 5.21 5.51
CA LEU A 56 11.23 5.10 4.22
C LEU A 56 9.91 4.33 4.40
N CYS A 57 8.85 4.81 3.75
CA CYS A 57 7.59 4.09 3.77
C CYS A 57 7.75 2.70 3.12
N ASN A 58 7.23 1.67 3.79
CA ASN A 58 7.18 0.30 3.29
C ASN A 58 5.74 -0.28 3.31
N TRP A 59 4.74 0.59 3.28
CA TRP A 59 3.33 0.22 3.36
C TRP A 59 2.64 0.28 1.99
N THR A 60 1.90 -0.78 1.66
CA THR A 60 1.09 -0.92 0.44
C THR A 60 -0.27 -1.51 0.80
N ARG A 61 -1.33 -1.09 0.10
CA ARG A 61 -2.71 -1.50 0.39
C ARG A 61 -3.02 -2.98 0.17
N GLY A 62 -2.19 -3.72 -0.56
CA GLY A 62 -2.39 -5.17 -0.68
C GLY A 62 -3.25 -5.60 -1.87
N TYR A 63 -3.10 -5.02 -3.06
CA TYR A 63 -3.93 -5.38 -4.23
C TYR A 63 -3.48 -6.70 -4.84
N SER A 64 -4.38 -7.69 -4.94
CA SER A 64 -4.09 -8.96 -5.60
C SER A 64 -4.56 -8.94 -7.05
N TRP A 65 -3.67 -9.33 -7.97
CA TRP A 65 -3.96 -9.38 -9.41
C TRP A 65 -5.08 -10.37 -9.73
N LYS A 66 -5.07 -11.56 -9.10
CA LYS A 66 -6.09 -12.60 -9.28
C LYS A 66 -7.47 -12.11 -8.88
N THR A 67 -7.55 -11.39 -7.77
CA THR A 67 -8.81 -10.82 -7.27
C THR A 67 -9.31 -9.72 -8.21
N ALA A 68 -8.41 -8.84 -8.69
CA ALA A 68 -8.76 -7.81 -9.67
C ALA A 68 -9.28 -8.39 -10.99
N LEU A 69 -8.66 -9.47 -11.50
CA LEU A 69 -9.12 -10.19 -12.68
C LEU A 69 -10.49 -10.82 -12.46
N LEU A 70 -10.69 -11.51 -11.34
CA LEU A 70 -11.96 -12.18 -11.04
C LEU A 70 -13.10 -11.15 -10.93
N LEU A 71 -12.84 -10.00 -10.30
CA LEU A 71 -13.78 -8.87 -10.22
C LEU A 71 -14.10 -8.28 -11.60
N SER A 72 -13.10 -8.17 -12.48
CA SER A 72 -13.28 -7.68 -13.84
C SER A 72 -14.15 -8.64 -14.68
N VAL A 73 -13.95 -9.96 -14.54
CA VAL A 73 -14.73 -10.97 -15.28
C VAL A 73 -16.17 -11.07 -14.77
N LEU A 74 -16.37 -11.11 -13.45
CA LEU A 74 -17.69 -11.38 -12.85
C LEU A 74 -18.54 -10.10 -12.68
N LEU A 75 -17.91 -8.95 -12.43
CA LEU A 75 -18.59 -7.69 -12.11
C LEU A 75 -18.09 -6.49 -12.95
N GLY A 76 -17.33 -6.72 -14.03
CA GLY A 76 -16.85 -5.64 -14.91
C GLY A 76 -17.97 -4.82 -15.54
N GLY A 77 -19.16 -5.40 -15.73
CA GLY A 77 -20.32 -4.68 -16.28
C GLY A 77 -20.86 -3.61 -15.34
N PHE A 78 -20.60 -3.77 -14.04
CA PHE A 78 -20.92 -2.80 -13.00
C PHE A 78 -19.70 -1.95 -12.59
N GLY A 79 -18.53 -2.17 -13.21
CA GLY A 79 -17.29 -1.44 -12.91
C GLY A 79 -16.66 -1.77 -11.55
N ALA A 80 -16.96 -2.93 -10.95
CA ALA A 80 -16.48 -3.28 -9.60
C ALA A 80 -14.95 -3.42 -9.52
N ASP A 81 -14.29 -3.80 -10.62
CA ASP A 81 -12.85 -3.80 -10.78
C ASP A 81 -12.25 -2.40 -10.58
N ARG A 82 -12.88 -1.35 -11.14
CA ARG A 82 -12.43 0.04 -10.97
C ARG A 82 -12.70 0.58 -9.58
N PHE A 83 -13.80 0.18 -8.94
CA PHE A 83 -14.02 0.49 -7.52
C PHE A 83 -12.97 -0.19 -6.62
N TYR A 84 -12.61 -1.44 -6.92
CA TYR A 84 -11.59 -2.18 -6.18
C TYR A 84 -10.21 -1.53 -6.32
N LEU A 85 -9.85 -1.07 -7.51
CA LEU A 85 -8.58 -0.38 -7.78
C LEU A 85 -8.55 1.07 -7.24
N GLY A 86 -9.64 1.59 -6.68
CA GLY A 86 -9.74 2.94 -6.11
C GLY A 86 -10.14 4.04 -7.11
N MET A 87 -10.41 3.68 -8.36
CA MET A 87 -10.85 4.60 -9.43
C MET A 87 -12.38 4.73 -9.48
N TRP A 88 -12.99 5.16 -8.37
CA TRP A 88 -14.44 5.18 -8.22
C TRP A 88 -15.17 6.13 -9.20
N GLN A 89 -14.53 7.24 -9.61
CA GLN A 89 -15.13 8.22 -10.53
C GLN A 89 -15.39 7.62 -11.92
N GLU A 90 -14.43 6.85 -12.43
CA GLU A 90 -14.54 6.14 -13.70
C GLU A 90 -15.55 4.98 -13.64
N GLY A 91 -15.66 4.34 -12.47
CA GLY A 91 -16.65 3.29 -12.21
C GLY A 91 -18.10 3.80 -12.30
N ILE A 92 -18.36 5.02 -11.79
CA ILE A 92 -19.70 5.64 -11.87
C ILE A 92 -20.09 5.95 -13.32
N GLY A 93 -19.15 6.40 -14.15
CA GLY A 93 -19.40 6.65 -15.58
C GLY A 93 -19.83 5.39 -16.35
N LYS A 94 -19.25 4.24 -16.00
CA LYS A 94 -19.64 2.93 -16.56
C LYS A 94 -21.01 2.47 -16.07
N LEU A 95 -21.34 2.71 -14.80
CA LEU A 95 -22.66 2.39 -14.24
C LEU A 95 -23.79 3.19 -14.91
N PHE A 96 -23.59 4.49 -15.11
CA PHE A 96 -24.60 5.35 -15.75
C PHE A 96 -24.77 5.07 -17.25
N SER A 97 -23.74 4.55 -17.93
CA SER A 97 -23.84 4.07 -19.31
C SER A 97 -24.38 2.63 -19.44
N PHE A 98 -24.97 2.07 -18.36
CA PHE A 98 -25.47 0.69 -18.30
C PHE A 98 -24.40 -0.35 -18.67
N GLY A 99 -23.13 -0.06 -18.41
CA GLY A 99 -22.02 -0.98 -18.67
C GLY A 99 -21.91 -1.41 -20.14
N GLY A 100 -22.42 -0.60 -21.08
CA GLY A 100 -22.40 -0.83 -22.53
C GLY A 100 -22.43 -2.30 -22.97
N LEU A 101 -23.53 -3.02 -22.73
CA LEU A 101 -23.85 -4.34 -23.35
C LEU A 101 -22.73 -5.40 -23.31
N GLY A 102 -21.78 -5.34 -22.36
CA GLY A 102 -20.66 -6.29 -22.25
C GLY A 102 -19.42 -5.95 -23.09
N VAL A 103 -19.40 -4.85 -23.85
CA VAL A 103 -18.19 -4.41 -24.57
C VAL A 103 -17.14 -3.87 -23.60
N TRP A 104 -17.58 -3.09 -22.61
CA TRP A 104 -16.69 -2.53 -21.59
C TRP A 104 -16.05 -3.60 -20.71
N THR A 105 -16.76 -4.69 -20.44
CA THR A 105 -16.22 -5.81 -19.65
C THR A 105 -15.10 -6.52 -20.39
N LEU A 106 -15.27 -6.74 -21.69
CA LEU A 106 -14.24 -7.30 -22.57
C LEU A 106 -12.98 -6.43 -22.61
N VAL A 107 -13.16 -5.11 -22.73
CA VAL A 107 -12.05 -4.14 -22.73
C VAL A 107 -11.33 -4.14 -21.39
N ASP A 108 -12.02 -4.07 -20.26
CA ASP A 108 -11.40 -4.10 -18.93
C ASP A 108 -10.66 -5.41 -18.66
N VAL A 109 -11.23 -6.55 -19.04
CA VAL A 109 -10.57 -7.86 -18.86
C VAL A 109 -9.24 -7.90 -19.63
N VAL A 110 -9.19 -7.41 -20.87
CA VAL A 110 -7.94 -7.33 -21.65
C VAL A 110 -6.95 -6.37 -20.99
N LEU A 111 -7.40 -5.22 -20.48
CA LEU A 111 -6.56 -4.21 -19.83
C LEU A 111 -5.96 -4.69 -18.50
N VAL A 112 -6.71 -5.45 -17.70
CA VAL A 112 -6.20 -6.04 -16.43
C VAL A 112 -5.33 -7.27 -16.73
N ALA A 113 -5.68 -8.09 -17.71
CA ALA A 113 -4.91 -9.28 -18.09
C ALA A 113 -3.54 -8.94 -18.69
N THR A 114 -3.47 -7.86 -19.48
CA THR A 114 -2.20 -7.34 -20.02
C THR A 114 -1.38 -6.57 -18.98
N GLY A 115 -1.91 -6.36 -17.78
CA GLY A 115 -1.24 -5.59 -16.72
C GLY A 115 -1.11 -4.10 -17.01
N TYR A 116 -1.74 -3.61 -18.09
CA TYR A 116 -1.76 -2.19 -18.42
C TYR A 116 -2.56 -1.38 -17.39
N LEU A 117 -3.59 -1.99 -16.79
CA LEU A 117 -4.36 -1.40 -15.72
C LEU A 117 -3.80 -1.80 -14.34
N GLY A 118 -3.15 -0.85 -13.66
CA GLY A 118 -2.68 -0.98 -12.28
C GLY A 118 -3.63 -0.32 -11.26
N PRO A 119 -3.43 -0.56 -9.95
CA PRO A 119 -4.16 0.12 -8.89
C PRO A 119 -3.93 1.64 -8.94
N ALA A 120 -4.90 2.44 -8.49
CA ALA A 120 -4.83 3.90 -8.51
C ALA A 120 -3.67 4.46 -7.66
N ASP A 121 -3.28 3.71 -6.63
CA ASP A 121 -2.12 4.02 -5.80
C ASP A 121 -0.79 3.77 -6.56
N GLY A 122 -0.85 3.14 -7.74
CA GLY A 122 0.25 2.75 -8.65
C GLY A 122 1.23 1.71 -8.09
N SER A 123 0.93 1.13 -6.91
CA SER A 123 1.66 0.00 -6.35
C SER A 123 1.60 -1.21 -7.27
N LEU A 124 2.64 -2.05 -7.27
CA LEU A 124 2.57 -3.36 -7.94
C LEU A 124 1.53 -4.27 -7.29
N TYR A 125 0.94 -5.16 -8.09
CA TYR A 125 0.11 -6.24 -7.57
C TYR A 125 0.95 -7.20 -6.72
N LEU A 126 0.35 -7.75 -5.68
CA LEU A 126 0.93 -8.81 -4.87
C LEU A 126 0.34 -10.14 -5.37
N ASP A 127 1.21 -11.05 -5.75
CA ASP A 127 0.86 -12.39 -6.29
C ASP A 127 0.29 -13.37 -5.25
#